data_AF-A0A7W1PNR7-F1
#
_entry.id   AF-A0A7W1PNR7-F1
#
_cell.length_a   1.000
_cell.length_b   1.000
_cell.length_c   1.000
_cell.angle_alpha   90.00
_cell.angle_beta   90.00
_cell.angle_gamma   90.00
#
_symmetry.space_group_name_H-M   'P 1'
#
loop_
_entity.id
_entity.type
_entity.pdbx_description
1 polymer ?
#
loop_
_entity_poly.entity_id
_entity_poly.type
_entity_poly.pdbx_seq_one_letter_code
_entity_poly.pdbx_strand_id
1 'polypeptide(L)'
;CERSLRALGAQRIALYQLHAPDSQVPFEESVGALAELRREGKVRWVGLSNVSVAQIRAAEAIVPVASVQNRLNPFFREALHDGVVRYCTEREIGFLAYSPTGGGRLNRKLPEHPVLRPMAARLGVSAHALVLAWVLAQSAAVIAIPSARRVAHALDSVRAATLELSPEDLATIDGAQFSRA
;
A
#
# COMPACT_ATOMS: atom_id res chain seq x y z
N CYS A 1 -6.12 11.87 -17.46
CA CYS A 1 -6.43 12.94 -16.48
C CYS A 1 -7.81 13.56 -16.75
N GLU A 2 -8.03 14.21 -17.90
CA GLU A 2 -9.30 14.93 -18.20
C GLU A 2 -10.59 14.13 -17.98
N ARG A 3 -10.61 12.87 -18.43
CA ARG A 3 -11.75 11.98 -18.19
C ARG A 3 -12.01 11.78 -16.68
N SER A 4 -10.96 11.65 -15.88
CA SER A 4 -11.07 11.49 -14.42
C SER A 4 -11.56 12.78 -13.75
N LEU A 5 -11.07 13.95 -14.16
CA LEU A 5 -11.54 15.25 -13.67
C LEU A 5 -13.04 15.41 -13.91
N ARG A 6 -13.51 15.12 -15.14
CA ARG A 6 -14.94 15.15 -15.49
C ARG A 6 -15.75 14.15 -14.68
N ALA A 7 -15.29 12.91 -14.57
CA ALA A 7 -16.00 11.87 -13.82
C ALA A 7 -16.13 12.18 -12.33
N LEU A 8 -15.13 12.86 -11.75
CA LEU A 8 -15.13 13.27 -10.34
C LEU A 8 -15.82 14.63 -10.10
N GLY A 9 -16.22 15.36 -11.17
CA GLY A 9 -16.71 16.73 -11.06
C GLY A 9 -15.68 17.68 -10.43
N ALA A 10 -14.39 17.39 -10.57
CA ALA A 10 -13.30 18.08 -9.88
C ALA A 10 -12.47 18.91 -10.85
N GLN A 11 -12.03 20.09 -10.41
CA GLN A 11 -11.10 20.94 -11.15
C GLN A 11 -9.63 20.53 -10.93
N ARG A 12 -9.35 19.86 -9.81
CA ARG A 12 -8.02 19.34 -9.46
C ARG A 12 -8.13 18.01 -8.71
N ILE A 13 -7.28 17.04 -9.06
CA ILE A 13 -7.13 15.79 -8.32
C ILE A 13 -6.02 15.96 -7.26
N ALA A 14 -6.28 15.55 -6.02
CA ALA A 14 -5.30 15.67 -4.94
C ALA A 14 -4.05 14.81 -5.21
N LEU A 15 -4.23 13.50 -5.42
CA LEU A 15 -3.14 12.58 -5.73
C LEU A 15 -3.49 11.84 -7.02
N TYR A 16 -2.63 11.93 -8.03
CA TYR A 16 -2.80 11.22 -9.29
C TYR A 16 -1.63 10.25 -9.49
N GLN A 17 -1.95 8.96 -9.67
CA GLN A 17 -0.95 7.91 -9.72
C GLN A 17 -0.75 7.37 -11.14
N LEU A 18 0.51 7.17 -11.54
CA LEU A 18 0.81 6.27 -12.65
C LEU A 18 0.53 4.84 -12.19
N HIS A 19 -0.51 4.22 -12.72
CA HIS A 19 -1.03 2.94 -12.22
C HIS A 19 -0.03 1.78 -12.37
N ALA A 20 0.70 1.74 -13.48
CA ALA A 20 1.79 0.82 -13.74
C ALA A 20 2.69 1.39 -14.84
N PRO A 21 4.01 1.12 -14.81
CA PRO A 21 4.87 1.33 -15.96
C PRO A 21 4.38 0.55 -17.17
N ASP A 22 4.32 1.20 -18.33
CA ASP A 22 4.10 0.53 -19.62
C ASP A 22 5.45 0.04 -20.16
N SER A 23 5.54 -1.20 -20.63
CA SER A 23 6.78 -1.73 -21.20
C SER A 23 7.10 -1.20 -22.60
N GLN A 24 6.13 -0.58 -23.26
CA GLN A 24 6.28 0.00 -24.61
C GLN A 24 6.60 1.50 -24.60
N VAL A 25 6.54 2.15 -23.44
CA VAL A 25 6.78 3.60 -23.30
C VAL A 25 7.94 3.80 -22.33
N PRO A 26 8.97 4.59 -22.69
CA PRO A 26 10.00 4.97 -21.75
C PRO A 26 9.38 5.53 -20.46
N PHE A 27 9.83 5.02 -19.32
CA PHE A 27 9.21 5.33 -18.03
C PHE A 27 9.22 6.84 -17.73
N GLU A 28 10.34 7.50 -18.05
CA GLU A 28 10.55 8.93 -17.89
C GLU A 28 9.58 9.78 -18.73
N GLU A 29 9.15 9.29 -19.90
CA GLU A 29 8.15 9.98 -20.72
C GLU A 29 6.78 9.99 -20.03
N SER A 30 6.38 8.84 -19.46
CA SER A 30 5.15 8.72 -18.68
C SER A 30 5.18 9.60 -17.42
N VAL A 31 6.33 9.67 -16.74
CA VAL A 31 6.51 10.56 -15.58
C VAL A 31 6.53 12.02 -16.00
N GLY A 32 7.14 12.37 -17.13
CA GLY A 32 7.12 13.71 -17.70
C GLY A 32 5.70 14.21 -17.93
N ALA A 33 4.81 13.37 -18.46
CA ALA A 33 3.40 13.70 -18.60
C ALA A 33 2.69 14.00 -17.27
N LEU A 34 3.05 13.30 -16.18
CA LEU A 34 2.55 13.60 -14.83
C LEU A 34 3.08 14.93 -14.28
N ALA A 35 4.35 15.24 -14.55
CA ALA A 35 4.97 16.51 -14.18
C ALA A 35 4.21 17.68 -14.82
N GLU A 36 3.84 17.51 -16.08
CA GLU A 36 3.05 18.44 -16.88
C GLU A 36 1.66 18.67 -16.32
N LEU A 37 0.93 17.60 -16.01
CA LEU A 37 -0.36 17.67 -15.31
C LEU A 37 -0.26 18.43 -13.97
N ARG A 38 0.85 18.28 -13.25
CA ARG A 38 1.09 18.99 -11.99
C ARG A 38 1.37 20.47 -12.24
N ARG A 39 2.19 20.79 -13.25
CA ARG A 39 2.53 22.16 -13.66
C ARG A 39 1.30 22.93 -14.14
N GLU A 40 0.38 22.27 -14.83
CA GLU A 40 -0.92 22.81 -15.22
C GLU A 40 -1.90 22.97 -14.05
N GLY A 41 -1.56 22.50 -12.84
CA GLY A 41 -2.42 22.58 -11.66
C GLY A 41 -3.57 21.58 -11.63
N LYS A 42 -3.65 20.66 -12.60
CA LYS A 42 -4.71 19.63 -12.69
C LYS A 42 -4.55 18.53 -11.64
N VAL A 43 -3.32 18.30 -11.17
CA VAL A 43 -3.03 17.39 -10.06
C VAL A 43 -2.16 18.09 -9.02
N ARG A 44 -2.41 17.85 -7.72
CA ARG A 44 -1.58 18.45 -6.65
C ARG A 44 -0.31 17.64 -6.40
N TRP A 45 -0.48 16.33 -6.27
CA TRP A 45 0.58 15.38 -5.96
C TRP A 45 0.63 14.26 -7.01
N VAL A 46 1.84 13.82 -7.31
CA VAL A 46 2.10 12.68 -8.19
C VAL A 46 2.45 11.47 -7.33
N GLY A 47 1.84 10.33 -7.65
CA GLY A 47 2.22 9.05 -7.10
C GLY A 47 2.56 8.04 -8.19
N LEU A 48 3.20 6.96 -7.80
CA LEU A 48 3.59 5.85 -8.67
C LEU A 48 3.03 4.56 -8.12
N SER A 49 2.83 3.56 -8.97
CA SER A 49 2.32 2.26 -8.56
C SER A 49 3.01 1.15 -9.34
N ASN A 50 3.28 0.04 -8.66
CA ASN A 50 4.01 -1.12 -9.20
C ASN A 50 5.41 -0.75 -9.73
N VAL A 51 6.17 0.02 -8.94
CA VAL A 51 7.50 0.51 -9.30
C VAL A 51 8.61 -0.02 -8.39
N SER A 52 9.82 -0.14 -8.92
CA SER A 52 11.04 -0.45 -8.16
C SER A 52 11.70 0.82 -7.59
N VAL A 53 12.66 0.65 -6.67
CA VAL A 53 13.48 1.78 -6.15
C VAL A 53 14.17 2.55 -7.28
N ALA A 54 14.68 1.86 -8.31
CA ALA A 54 15.34 2.51 -9.44
C ALA A 54 14.38 3.41 -10.22
N GLN A 55 13.14 2.96 -10.44
CA GLN A 55 12.10 3.76 -11.08
C GLN A 55 11.65 4.94 -10.21
N ILE A 56 11.55 4.76 -8.89
CA ILE A 56 11.22 5.89 -7.99
C ILE A 56 12.31 6.97 -8.10
N ARG A 57 13.60 6.58 -8.06
CA ARG A 57 14.73 7.51 -8.23
C ARG A 57 14.70 8.25 -9.57
N ALA A 58 14.45 7.53 -10.66
CA ALA A 58 14.33 8.13 -11.99
C ALA A 58 13.18 9.14 -12.05
N ALA A 59 12.04 8.83 -11.43
CA ALA A 59 10.91 9.75 -11.38
C ALA A 59 11.18 11.00 -10.54
N GLU A 60 11.85 10.85 -9.39
CA GLU A 60 12.20 11.98 -8.51
C GLU A 60 13.12 13.02 -9.18
N ALA A 61 13.89 12.62 -10.20
CA ALA A 61 14.67 13.54 -11.02
C ALA A 61 13.81 14.45 -11.93
N ILE A 62 12.53 14.10 -12.12
CA ILE A 62 11.60 14.77 -13.04
C ILE A 62 10.49 15.50 -12.27
N VAL A 63 9.91 14.85 -11.27
CA VAL A 63 8.79 15.39 -10.48
C VAL A 63 8.83 14.89 -9.04
N PRO A 64 8.49 15.73 -8.03
CA PRO A 64 8.33 15.25 -6.66
C PRO A 64 7.31 14.12 -6.56
N VAL A 65 7.75 12.96 -6.07
CA VAL A 65 6.91 11.79 -5.83
C VAL A 65 6.37 11.85 -4.41
N ALA A 66 5.05 11.94 -4.26
CA ALA A 66 4.41 12.02 -2.95
C ALA A 66 4.04 10.64 -2.39
N SER A 67 3.78 9.67 -3.26
CA SER A 67 3.42 8.32 -2.83
C SER A 67 3.85 7.22 -3.79
N VAL A 68 4.05 6.02 -3.25
CA VAL A 68 4.23 4.78 -4.01
C VAL A 68 3.18 3.77 -3.54
N GLN A 69 2.43 3.19 -4.47
CA GLN A 69 1.44 2.16 -4.22
C GLN A 69 1.92 0.80 -4.75
N ASN A 70 2.44 -0.04 -3.86
CA ASN A 70 2.87 -1.40 -4.19
C ASN A 70 2.15 -2.43 -3.31
N ARG A 71 2.22 -3.71 -3.72
CA ARG A 71 1.63 -4.81 -2.97
C ARG A 71 2.43 -5.03 -1.69
N LEU A 72 1.73 -5.13 -0.57
CA LEU A 72 2.34 -5.52 0.70
C LEU A 72 1.32 -6.27 1.54
N ASN A 73 1.61 -7.51 1.88
CA ASN A 73 0.83 -8.33 2.83
C ASN A 73 1.68 -9.54 3.27
N PRO A 74 1.26 -10.31 4.28
CA PRO A 74 2.06 -11.44 4.77
C PRO A 74 2.38 -12.50 3.71
N PHE A 75 1.54 -12.66 2.67
CA PHE A 75 1.78 -13.58 1.56
C PHE A 75 2.77 -13.02 0.52
N PHE A 76 2.85 -11.70 0.36
CA PHE A 76 3.60 -10.99 -0.68
C PHE A 76 4.38 -9.83 -0.05
N ARG A 77 5.65 -10.10 0.24
CA ARG A 77 6.58 -9.22 0.98
C ARG A 77 7.66 -8.59 0.08
N GLU A 78 7.50 -8.66 -1.24
CA GLU A 78 8.49 -8.16 -2.21
C GLU A 78 8.86 -6.69 -1.93
N ALA A 79 7.89 -5.84 -1.60
CA ALA A 79 8.16 -4.43 -1.28
C ALA A 79 9.05 -4.20 -0.03
N LEU A 80 9.10 -5.17 0.89
CA LEU A 80 10.03 -5.15 2.04
C LEU A 80 11.42 -5.60 1.60
N HIS A 81 11.50 -6.74 0.90
CA HIS A 81 12.77 -7.35 0.47
C HIS A 81 13.52 -6.52 -0.58
N ASP A 82 12.78 -5.99 -1.56
CA ASP A 82 13.33 -5.15 -2.63
C ASP A 82 13.63 -3.72 -2.15
N GLY A 83 13.36 -3.42 -0.87
CA GLY A 83 13.71 -2.18 -0.21
C GLY A 83 12.82 -0.98 -0.56
N VAL A 84 11.68 -1.19 -1.23
CA VAL A 84 10.77 -0.09 -1.60
C VAL A 84 10.17 0.58 -0.37
N VAL A 85 9.73 -0.19 0.63
CA VAL A 85 9.20 0.37 1.89
C VAL A 85 10.28 1.18 2.62
N ARG A 86 11.49 0.64 2.73
CA ARG A 86 12.64 1.32 3.34
C ARG A 86 12.94 2.63 2.60
N TYR A 87 13.03 2.58 1.28
CA TYR A 87 13.29 3.76 0.46
C TYR A 87 12.22 4.84 0.65
N CYS A 88 10.94 4.45 0.66
CA CYS A 88 9.86 5.40 0.90
C CYS A 88 9.94 6.02 2.30
N THR A 89 10.34 5.24 3.31
CA THR A 89 10.55 5.71 4.69
C THR A 89 11.65 6.76 4.76
N GLU A 90 12.82 6.45 4.19
CA GLU A 90 14.01 7.35 4.19
C GLU A 90 13.77 8.65 3.42
N ARG A 91 12.86 8.63 2.44
CA ARG A 91 12.55 9.76 1.55
C ARG A 91 11.27 10.50 1.93
N GLU A 92 10.62 10.11 3.03
CA GLU A 92 9.33 10.65 3.47
C GLU A 92 8.22 10.56 2.40
N ILE A 93 8.25 9.50 1.59
CA ILE A 93 7.25 9.18 0.57
C ILE A 93 6.20 8.25 1.20
N GLY A 94 4.91 8.56 1.03
CA GLY A 94 3.84 7.69 1.53
C GLY A 94 3.80 6.35 0.77
N PHE A 95 3.87 5.22 1.48
CA PHE A 95 3.75 3.89 0.90
C PHE A 95 2.32 3.36 1.04
N LEU A 96 1.55 3.36 -0.05
CA LEU A 96 0.18 2.86 -0.07
C LEU A 96 0.17 1.33 -0.29
N ALA A 97 -0.06 0.55 0.76
CA ALA A 97 -0.09 -0.90 0.67
C ALA A 97 -1.41 -1.40 0.06
N TYR A 98 -1.37 -1.85 -1.20
CA TYR A 98 -2.53 -2.46 -1.85
C TYR A 98 -2.63 -3.97 -1.57
N SER A 99 -3.85 -4.49 -1.62
CA SER A 99 -4.18 -5.87 -1.20
C SER A 99 -3.58 -6.24 0.16
N PRO A 100 -3.77 -5.42 1.21
CA PRO A 100 -3.01 -5.56 2.46
C PRO A 100 -3.31 -6.85 3.23
N THR A 101 -4.39 -7.56 2.88
CA THR A 101 -4.74 -8.87 3.47
C THR A 101 -4.72 -10.03 2.45
N GLY A 102 -4.08 -9.83 1.30
CA GLY A 102 -3.90 -10.86 0.26
C GLY A 102 -5.07 -10.99 -0.73
N GLY A 103 -6.00 -10.03 -0.74
CA GLY A 103 -7.15 -10.01 -1.65
C GLY A 103 -8.18 -11.10 -1.36
N GLY A 104 -9.21 -11.22 -2.21
CA GLY A 104 -10.40 -12.03 -1.89
C GLY A 104 -10.14 -13.51 -1.60
N ARG A 105 -9.15 -14.13 -2.26
CA ARG A 105 -8.83 -15.56 -2.09
C ARG A 105 -8.02 -15.82 -0.82
N LEU A 106 -6.93 -15.09 -0.61
CA LEU A 106 -6.01 -15.35 0.51
C LEU A 106 -6.54 -14.80 1.83
N ASN A 107 -7.31 -13.70 1.81
CA ASN A 107 -7.94 -13.13 3.01
C ASN A 107 -8.85 -14.14 3.72
N ARG A 108 -9.47 -15.07 2.97
CA ARG A 108 -10.33 -16.14 3.55
C ARG A 108 -9.56 -17.15 4.38
N LYS A 109 -8.24 -17.25 4.22
CA LYS A 109 -7.38 -18.16 4.98
C LYS A 109 -6.96 -17.59 6.33
N LEU A 110 -7.01 -16.26 6.50
CA LEU A 110 -6.49 -15.59 7.69
C LEU A 110 -7.17 -16.05 9.00
N PRO A 111 -8.51 -16.22 9.07
CA PRO A 111 -9.17 -16.59 10.33
C PRO A 111 -8.74 -17.95 10.88
N GLU A 112 -8.35 -18.89 10.00
CA GLU A 112 -7.94 -20.24 10.38
C GLU A 112 -6.41 -20.42 10.35
N HIS A 113 -5.66 -19.36 10.10
CA HIS A 113 -4.21 -19.45 10.07
C HIS A 113 -3.68 -19.80 11.48
N PRO A 114 -2.84 -20.87 11.63
CA PRO A 114 -2.50 -21.45 12.93
C PRO A 114 -1.80 -20.46 13.88
N VAL A 115 -1.11 -19.47 13.33
CA VAL A 115 -0.50 -18.38 14.10
C VAL A 115 -1.48 -17.23 14.36
N LEU A 116 -2.29 -16.83 13.37
CA LEU A 116 -3.11 -15.63 13.51
C LEU A 116 -4.34 -15.88 14.39
N ARG A 117 -4.94 -17.07 14.30
CA ARG A 117 -6.14 -17.42 15.06
C ARG A 117 -5.95 -17.28 16.59
N PRO A 118 -4.94 -17.91 17.23
CA PRO A 118 -4.74 -17.76 18.66
C PRO A 118 -4.29 -16.33 19.04
N MET A 119 -3.48 -15.66 18.21
CA MET A 119 -3.09 -14.27 18.46
C MET A 119 -4.28 -13.31 18.42
N ALA A 120 -5.13 -13.44 17.41
CA ALA A 120 -6.33 -12.63 17.25
C ALA A 120 -7.29 -12.83 18.44
N ALA A 121 -7.47 -14.08 18.91
CA ALA A 121 -8.24 -14.38 20.11
C ALA A 121 -7.65 -13.73 21.37
N ARG A 122 -6.33 -13.86 21.59
CA ARG A 122 -5.63 -13.24 22.73
C ARG A 122 -5.76 -11.71 22.72
N LEU A 123 -5.64 -11.09 21.55
CA LEU A 123 -5.72 -9.64 21.36
C LEU A 123 -7.16 -9.12 21.23
N GLY A 124 -8.16 -10.01 21.24
CA GLY A 124 -9.57 -9.66 21.08
C GLY A 124 -9.90 -9.03 19.71
N VAL A 125 -9.08 -9.24 18.69
CA VAL A 125 -9.24 -8.67 17.34
C VAL A 125 -9.61 -9.73 16.30
N SER A 126 -10.00 -9.32 15.10
CA SER A 126 -10.10 -10.25 13.98
C SER A 126 -8.71 -10.54 13.39
N ALA A 127 -8.54 -11.68 12.72
CA ALA A 127 -7.31 -11.96 11.97
C ALA A 127 -7.07 -10.93 10.84
N HIS A 128 -8.14 -10.31 10.32
CA HIS A 128 -8.07 -9.26 9.31
C HIS A 128 -7.45 -7.98 9.91
N ALA A 129 -7.97 -7.50 11.04
CA ALA A 129 -7.43 -6.35 11.75
C ALA A 129 -5.99 -6.59 12.23
N LEU A 130 -5.68 -7.80 12.72
CA LEU A 130 -4.32 -8.19 13.11
C LEU A 130 -3.33 -8.08 11.95
N VAL A 131 -3.70 -8.58 10.76
CA VAL A 131 -2.84 -8.49 9.57
C VAL A 131 -2.68 -7.05 9.11
N LEU A 132 -3.74 -6.23 9.15
CA LEU A 132 -3.63 -4.82 8.83
C LEU A 132 -2.71 -4.08 9.79
N ALA A 133 -2.77 -4.37 11.09
CA ALA A 133 -1.86 -3.79 12.08
C ALA A 133 -0.40 -4.19 11.80
N TRP A 134 -0.16 -5.45 11.43
CA TRP A 134 1.18 -5.89 11.00
C TRP A 134 1.67 -5.15 9.75
N VAL A 135 0.79 -4.87 8.77
CA VAL A 135 1.15 -4.08 7.58
C VAL A 135 1.52 -2.65 7.96
N LEU A 136 0.73 -2.00 8.84
CA LEU A 136 1.01 -0.64 9.31
C LEU A 136 2.30 -0.56 10.13
N ALA A 137 2.63 -1.61 10.89
CA ALA A 137 3.83 -1.67 11.71
C ALA A 137 5.15 -1.75 10.90
N GLN A 138 5.09 -2.01 9.59
CA GLN A 138 6.31 -2.14 8.76
C GLN A 138 7.09 -0.83 8.62
N SER A 139 6.41 0.32 8.70
CA SER A 139 7.03 1.64 8.74
C SER A 139 5.98 2.72 8.95
N ALA A 140 6.36 3.84 9.58
CA ALA A 140 5.52 5.04 9.71
C ALA A 140 5.09 5.63 8.34
N ALA A 141 5.80 5.32 7.26
CA ALA A 141 5.42 5.71 5.90
C ALA A 141 4.30 4.85 5.31
N VAL A 142 3.98 3.69 5.90
CA VAL A 142 3.00 2.75 5.36
C VAL A 142 1.57 3.18 5.68
N ILE A 143 0.75 3.24 4.65
CA ILE A 143 -0.68 3.51 4.70
C ILE A 143 -1.40 2.32 4.04
N ALA A 144 -2.13 1.53 4.81
CA ALA A 144 -2.92 0.43 4.27
C ALA A 144 -4.20 0.95 3.61
N ILE A 145 -4.53 0.44 2.43
CA ILE A 145 -5.77 0.78 1.70
C ILE A 145 -6.69 -0.46 1.55
N PRO A 146 -7.22 -1.01 2.66
CA PRO A 146 -8.15 -2.14 2.58
C PRO A 146 -9.46 -1.73 1.90
N SER A 147 -10.09 -2.70 1.24
CA SER A 147 -11.43 -2.51 0.67
C SER A 147 -12.49 -3.15 1.58
N ALA A 148 -13.65 -2.52 1.64
CA ALA A 148 -14.82 -3.06 2.34
C ALA A 148 -16.07 -2.85 1.48
N ARG A 149 -16.93 -3.87 1.42
CA ARG A 149 -18.27 -3.78 0.80
C ARG A 149 -19.40 -3.75 1.83
N ARG A 150 -19.05 -3.88 3.11
CA ARG A 150 -19.97 -3.87 4.25
C ARG A 150 -19.39 -2.97 5.32
N VAL A 151 -20.24 -2.17 5.96
CA VAL A 151 -19.84 -1.24 7.04
C VAL A 151 -19.09 -1.97 8.15
N ALA A 152 -19.59 -3.13 8.58
CA ALA A 152 -18.95 -3.94 9.62
C ALA A 152 -17.48 -4.29 9.29
N HIS A 153 -17.16 -4.55 8.02
CA HIS A 153 -15.78 -4.85 7.61
C HIS A 153 -14.91 -3.59 7.62
N ALA A 154 -15.46 -2.45 7.23
CA ALA A 154 -14.73 -1.18 7.32
C ALA A 154 -14.41 -0.83 8.77
N LEU A 155 -15.37 -1.01 9.68
CA LEU A 155 -15.17 -0.81 11.13
C LEU A 155 -14.13 -1.77 11.70
N ASP A 156 -14.11 -3.03 11.25
CA ASP A 156 -13.08 -3.98 11.66
C ASP A 156 -11.68 -3.57 11.20
N SER A 157 -11.54 -3.04 9.96
CA SER A 157 -10.25 -2.49 9.49
C SER A 157 -9.76 -1.31 10.33
N VAL A 158 -10.65 -0.45 10.82
CA VAL A 158 -10.29 0.70 11.66
C VAL A 158 -9.62 0.27 12.97
N ARG A 159 -9.99 -0.90 13.51
CA ARG A 159 -9.38 -1.44 14.73
C ARG A 159 -7.88 -1.70 14.60
N ALA A 160 -7.39 -1.91 13.38
CA ALA A 160 -5.97 -2.08 13.12
C ALA A 160 -5.16 -0.81 13.39
N ALA A 161 -5.75 0.38 13.22
CA ALA A 161 -5.05 1.66 13.38
C ALA A 161 -4.67 1.97 14.84
N THR A 162 -5.33 1.32 15.81
CA THR A 162 -5.10 1.50 17.24
C THR A 162 -4.51 0.25 17.91
N LEU A 163 -4.20 -0.79 17.13
CA LEU A 163 -3.64 -2.03 17.65
C LEU A 163 -2.11 -1.92 17.68
N GLU A 164 -1.55 -1.88 18.88
CA GLU A 164 -0.10 -1.94 19.09
C GLU A 164 0.35 -3.40 19.15
N LEU A 165 1.22 -3.79 18.23
CA LEU A 165 1.85 -5.11 18.21
C LEU A 165 3.23 -5.01 18.88
N SER A 166 3.48 -5.88 19.85
CA SER A 166 4.80 -5.96 20.47
C SER A 166 5.85 -6.49 19.46
N PRO A 167 7.15 -6.27 19.71
CA PRO A 167 8.20 -6.87 18.90
C PRO A 167 8.08 -8.41 18.79
N GLU A 168 7.60 -9.07 19.84
CA GLU A 168 7.34 -10.52 19.84
C GLU A 168 6.16 -10.89 18.94
N ASP A 169 5.07 -10.12 18.95
CA ASP A 169 3.93 -10.32 18.05
C ASP A 169 4.36 -10.18 16.58
N LEU A 170 5.15 -9.15 16.28
CA LEU A 170 5.68 -8.91 14.94
C LEU A 170 6.59 -10.06 14.50
N ALA A 171 7.56 -10.45 15.32
CA ALA A 171 8.46 -11.57 15.04
C ALA A 171 7.70 -12.88 14.81
N THR A 172 6.61 -13.10 15.56
CA THR A 172 5.75 -14.28 15.41
C THR A 172 5.06 -14.30 14.05
N ILE A 173 4.52 -13.16 13.58
CA ILE A 173 3.91 -13.06 12.23
C ILE A 173 4.99 -13.11 11.15
N ASP A 174 6.18 -12.58 11.41
CA ASP A 174 7.28 -12.56 10.45
C ASP A 174 7.81 -13.97 10.18
N GLY A 175 7.93 -14.81 11.21
CA GLY A 175 8.34 -16.21 11.12
C GLY A 175 7.26 -17.18 10.64
N ALA A 176 6.00 -16.73 10.53
CA ALA A 176 4.89 -17.56 10.09
C ALA A 176 4.90 -17.85 8.58
N GLN A 177 4.51 -19.08 8.20
CA GLN A 177 4.40 -19.48 6.80
C GLN A 177 3.02 -19.15 6.22
N PHE A 178 2.99 -18.23 5.25
CA PHE A 178 1.76 -17.83 4.55
C PHE A 178 1.65 -18.49 3.17
N SER A 179 0.87 -19.58 3.09
CA SER A 179 0.71 -20.33 1.83
C SER A 179 -0.12 -19.56 0.78
N ARG A 180 0.49 -19.39 -0.41
CA ARG A 180 -0.14 -18.81 -1.60
C ARG A 180 -0.97 -19.84 -2.39
N ALA A 181 -0.80 -21.14 -2.13
CA ALA A 181 -1.47 -22.23 -2.84
C ALA A 181 -2.98 -22.24 -2.55
#